data_AF-A0A5K0ZEP8-F1
#
_entry.id   AF-A0A5K0ZEP8-F1
#
_cell.length_a   1.000
_cell.length_b   1.000
_cell.length_c   1.000
_cell.angle_alpha   90.00
_cell.angle_beta   90.00
_cell.angle_gamma   90.00
#
_symmetry.space_group_name_H-M   'P 1'
#
loop_
_entity.id
_entity.type
_entity.pdbx_description
1 polymer ?
#
loop_
_entity_poly.entity_id
_entity_poly.type
_entity_poly.pdbx_seq_one_letter_code
_entity_poly.pdbx_strand_id
1 'polypeptide(L)'
;WSKSGVRVWKRSDQLALSWIKATVSEPVLRQIVTSKSAFEAWNTLKKSFSSQSPLRIMLLRKELHFIQKGNMDMQTYLERIKFLADTLSAAGLDTTDGDL
;
A
#
# COMPACT_ATOMS: atom_id res chain seq x y z
N TRP A 1 12.20 34.21 -5.92
CA TRP A 1 11.58 33.46 -7.05
C TRP A 1 10.87 34.44 -7.97
N SER A 2 11.14 34.41 -9.27
CA SER A 2 10.42 35.23 -10.25
C SER A 2 9.01 34.69 -10.48
N LYS A 3 8.03 35.54 -10.81
CA LYS A 3 6.65 35.16 -11.16
C LYS A 3 6.59 34.10 -12.27
N SER A 4 7.62 34.04 -13.13
CA SER A 4 7.75 33.00 -14.16
C SER A 4 8.00 31.60 -13.57
N GLY A 5 8.86 31.46 -12.57
CA GLY A 5 9.20 30.17 -11.96
C GLY A 5 8.02 29.51 -11.25
N VAL A 6 7.19 30.32 -10.55
CA VAL A 6 5.97 29.83 -9.88
C VAL A 6 4.95 29.29 -10.89
N ARG A 7 4.83 29.93 -12.06
CA ARG A 7 3.93 29.47 -13.14
C ARG A 7 4.39 28.15 -13.75
N VAL A 8 5.69 28.00 -13.98
CA VAL A 8 6.26 26.74 -14.51
C VAL A 8 6.00 25.61 -13.53
N TRP A 9 6.31 25.80 -12.24
CA TRP A 9 6.05 24.79 -11.21
C TRP A 9 4.58 24.39 -11.13
N LYS A 10 3.67 25.38 -11.15
CA LYS A 10 2.23 25.11 -11.11
C LYS A 10 1.76 24.31 -12.32
N ARG A 11 2.31 24.59 -13.51
CA ARG A 11 1.99 23.81 -14.72
C ARG A 11 2.47 22.37 -14.60
N SER A 12 3.69 22.16 -14.10
CA SER A 12 4.25 20.82 -13.87
C SER A 12 3.45 20.02 -12.83
N ASP A 13 3.05 20.65 -11.73
CA ASP A 13 2.22 20.02 -10.69
C ASP A 13 0.86 19.57 -11.26
N GLN A 14 0.19 20.43 -12.04
CA GLN A 14 -1.09 20.06 -12.63
C GLN A 14 -0.96 18.95 -13.69
N LEU A 15 0.13 18.95 -14.47
CA LEU A 15 0.40 17.86 -15.41
C LEU A 15 0.60 16.52 -14.69
N ALA A 16 1.39 16.52 -13.61
CA ALA A 16 1.59 15.34 -12.79
C ALA A 16 0.27 14.86 -12.15
N LEU A 17 -0.56 15.78 -11.65
CA LEU A 17 -1.88 15.46 -11.10
C LEU A 17 -2.79 14.82 -12.15
N SER A 18 -2.82 15.34 -13.38
CA SER A 18 -3.59 14.76 -14.49
C SER A 18 -3.13 13.34 -14.82
N TRP A 19 -1.82 13.09 -14.87
CA TRP A 19 -1.30 11.75 -15.09
C TRP A 19 -1.67 10.79 -13.97
N ILE A 20 -1.50 11.18 -12.70
CA ILE A 20 -1.90 10.35 -11.56
C ILE A 20 -3.38 9.97 -11.66
N LYS A 21 -4.26 10.94 -11.96
CA LYS A 21 -5.71 10.68 -12.10
C LYS A 21 -6.03 9.77 -13.30
N ALA A 22 -5.27 9.85 -14.39
CA ALA A 22 -5.48 9.03 -15.58
C ALA A 22 -4.98 7.59 -15.45
N THR A 23 -3.96 7.34 -14.62
CA THR A 23 -3.34 6.01 -14.47
C THR A 23 -3.99 5.11 -13.43
N VAL A 24 -4.83 5.66 -12.55
CA VAL A 24 -5.45 4.89 -11.47
C VAL A 24 -6.78 4.28 -11.91
N SER A 25 -7.19 3.19 -11.25
CA SER A 25 -8.52 2.61 -11.45
C SER A 25 -9.61 3.55 -10.92
N GLU A 26 -10.83 3.41 -11.42
CA GLU A 26 -11.96 4.27 -11.04
C GLU A 26 -12.23 4.32 -9.52
N PRO A 27 -12.15 3.21 -8.75
CA PRO A 27 -12.30 3.27 -7.29
C PRO A 27 -11.23 4.12 -6.60
N VAL A 28 -10.00 4.09 -7.12
CA VAL A 28 -8.87 4.85 -6.59
C VAL A 28 -8.97 6.31 -7.01
N LEU A 29 -9.43 6.59 -8.25
CA LEU A 29 -9.70 7.95 -8.72
C LEU A 29 -10.68 8.69 -7.81
N ARG A 30 -11.74 8.03 -7.35
CA ARG A 30 -12.72 8.62 -6.41
C ARG A 30 -12.08 9.11 -5.10
N GLN A 31 -10.97 8.50 -4.67
CA GLN A 31 -10.25 8.92 -3.46
C GLN A 31 -9.46 10.22 -3.66
N ILE A 32 -9.01 10.51 -4.88
CA ILE A 32 -8.12 11.65 -5.20
C ILE A 32 -8.75 12.70 -6.12
N VAL A 33 -10.02 12.53 -6.49
CA VAL A 33 -10.69 13.41 -7.47
C VAL A 33 -10.69 14.88 -7.02
N THR A 34 -10.82 15.13 -5.72
CA THR A 34 -10.84 16.45 -5.09
C THR A 34 -9.46 17.05 -4.83
N SER A 35 -8.38 16.29 -5.00
CA SER A 35 -7.02 16.79 -4.77
C SER A 35 -6.66 17.90 -5.75
N LYS A 36 -6.07 18.98 -5.21
CA LYS A 36 -5.72 20.21 -5.94
C LYS A 36 -4.27 20.26 -6.41
N SER A 37 -3.43 19.37 -5.90
CA SER A 37 -2.02 19.23 -6.28
C SER A 37 -1.64 17.76 -6.42
N ALA A 38 -0.58 17.48 -7.19
CA ALA A 38 -0.03 16.14 -7.31
C ALA A 38 0.47 15.61 -5.95
N PHE A 39 1.01 16.50 -5.12
CA PHE A 39 1.45 16.18 -3.76
C PHE A 39 0.30 15.70 -2.86
N GLU A 40 -0.84 16.41 -2.88
CA GLU A 40 -2.02 16.03 -2.13
C GLU A 40 -2.58 14.68 -2.59
N ALA A 41 -2.71 14.49 -3.90
CA ALA A 41 -3.16 13.22 -4.47
C ALA A 41 -2.23 12.06 -4.05
N TRP A 42 -0.92 12.26 -4.19
CA TRP A 42 0.08 11.26 -3.82
C TRP A 42 0.03 10.91 -2.33
N ASN A 43 -0.14 11.89 -1.45
CA ASN A 43 -0.23 11.62 -0.01
C ASN A 43 -1.52 10.90 0.38
N THR A 44 -2.64 11.21 -0.26
CA THR A 44 -3.89 10.46 -0.06
C THR A 44 -3.72 9.01 -0.49
N LEU A 45 -3.15 8.76 -1.68
CA LEU A 45 -2.84 7.40 -2.14
C LEU A 45 -1.89 6.72 -1.16
N LYS A 46 -0.78 7.38 -0.82
CA LYS A 46 0.18 6.86 0.15
C LYS A 46 -0.54 6.46 1.43
N LYS A 47 -1.40 7.30 2.00
CA LYS A 47 -2.15 6.97 3.23
C LYS A 47 -3.05 5.75 3.04
N SER A 48 -3.88 5.74 1.99
CA SER A 48 -4.81 4.64 1.69
C SER A 48 -4.09 3.30 1.46
N PHE A 49 -2.88 3.34 0.90
CA PHE A 49 -2.08 2.16 0.59
C PHE A 49 -0.91 1.91 1.58
N SER A 50 -0.69 2.79 2.56
CA SER A 50 0.40 2.68 3.54
C SER A 50 0.08 1.79 4.72
N SER A 51 -1.20 1.65 5.06
CA SER A 51 -1.62 0.77 6.14
C SER A 51 -1.85 -0.62 5.57
N GLN A 52 -1.09 -1.62 6.02
CA GLN A 52 -1.67 -2.94 6.11
C GLN A 52 -2.86 -2.80 7.07
N SER A 53 -4.08 -2.93 6.57
CA SER A 53 -5.29 -2.84 7.40
C SER A 53 -5.13 -3.74 8.62
N PRO A 54 -5.50 -3.31 9.85
CA PRO A 54 -5.49 -4.19 11.02
C PRO A 54 -6.23 -5.52 10.78
N LEU A 55 -7.30 -5.48 9.97
CA LEU A 55 -8.00 -6.68 9.52
C LEU A 55 -7.11 -7.54 8.61
N ARG A 56 -6.33 -6.94 7.71
CA ARG A 56 -5.39 -7.67 6.84
C ARG A 56 -4.30 -8.35 7.66
N ILE A 57 -3.73 -7.66 8.64
CA ILE A 57 -2.78 -8.22 9.60
C ILE A 57 -3.39 -9.41 10.33
N MET A 58 -4.59 -9.25 10.89
CA MET A 58 -5.31 -10.31 11.62
C MET A 58 -5.54 -11.53 10.71
N LEU A 59 -5.96 -11.31 9.46
CA LEU A 59 -6.14 -12.38 8.48
C LEU A 59 -4.84 -13.10 8.14
N LEU A 60 -3.73 -12.37 7.99
CA LEU A 60 -2.40 -12.96 7.73
C LEU A 60 -1.91 -13.79 8.92
N ARG A 61 -2.10 -13.31 10.17
CA ARG A 61 -1.79 -14.07 11.39
C ARG A 61 -2.62 -15.35 11.46
N LYS A 62 -3.92 -15.25 11.18
CA LYS A 62 -4.82 -16.40 11.14
C LYS A 62 -4.36 -17.40 10.07
N GLU A 63 -4.01 -16.93 8.89
CA GLU A 63 -3.53 -17.78 7.81
C GLU A 63 -2.24 -18.50 8.21
N LEU A 64 -1.27 -17.79 8.79
CA LEU A 64 -0.03 -18.40 9.28
C LEU A 64 -0.27 -19.43 10.38
N HIS A 65 -1.18 -19.15 11.32
CA HIS A 65 -1.49 -20.05 12.43
C HIS A 65 -2.17 -21.35 11.97
N PHE A 66 -3.05 -21.26 10.97
CA PHE A 66 -3.82 -22.41 10.48
C PHE A 66 -3.25 -23.03 9.20
N ILE A 67 -2.11 -22.56 8.69
CA ILE A 67 -1.53 -23.12 7.47
C ILE A 67 -1.17 -24.59 7.69
N GLN A 68 -1.58 -25.44 6.76
CA GLN A 68 -1.24 -26.85 6.73
C GLN A 68 -0.64 -27.17 5.37
N LYS A 69 0.32 -28.09 5.32
CA LYS A 69 0.93 -28.54 4.07
C LYS A 69 -0.12 -29.08 3.10
N GLY A 70 -1.07 -29.89 3.59
CA GLY A 70 -2.06 -30.57 2.77
C GLY A 70 -1.41 -31.27 1.57
N ASN A 71 -1.96 -30.99 0.38
CA ASN A 71 -1.48 -31.52 -0.90
C ASN A 71 -0.34 -30.71 -1.54
N MET A 72 0.12 -29.62 -0.92
CA MET A 72 1.28 -28.87 -1.41
C MET A 72 2.55 -29.71 -1.27
N ASP A 73 3.49 -29.55 -2.19
CA ASP A 73 4.85 -30.04 -1.99
C ASP A 73 5.55 -29.23 -0.88
N MET A 74 6.70 -29.74 -0.40
CA MET A 74 7.41 -29.13 0.72
C MET A 74 7.97 -27.75 0.38
N GLN A 75 8.44 -27.53 -0.85
CA GLN A 75 9.01 -26.25 -1.26
C GLN A 75 7.91 -25.18 -1.27
N THR A 76 6.80 -25.44 -1.94
CA THR A 76 5.66 -24.50 -2.02
C THR A 76 5.12 -24.18 -0.62
N TYR A 77 5.03 -25.18 0.27
CA TYR A 77 4.58 -24.96 1.64
C TYR A 77 5.51 -24.04 2.43
N LEU A 78 6.82 -24.27 2.36
CA LEU A 78 7.82 -23.45 3.06
C LEU A 78 7.90 -22.03 2.48
N GLU A 79 7.80 -21.89 1.16
CA GLU A 79 7.72 -20.58 0.50
C GLU A 79 6.49 -19.81 0.95
N ARG A 80 5.34 -20.48 1.12
CA ARG A 80 4.12 -19.84 1.63
C ARG A 80 4.27 -19.36 3.07
N ILE A 81 4.85 -20.17 3.95
CA ILE A 81 5.13 -19.76 5.34
C ILE A 81 6.05 -18.55 5.35
N LYS A 82 7.14 -18.61 4.58
CA LYS A 82 8.12 -17.52 4.49
C LYS A 82 7.46 -16.23 3.99
N PHE A 83 6.65 -16.31 2.93
CA PHE A 83 5.91 -15.17 2.42
C PHE A 83 5.00 -14.53 3.47
N LEU A 84 4.26 -15.34 4.24
CA LEU A 84 3.38 -14.85 5.30
C LEU A 84 4.18 -14.18 6.43
N ALA A 85 5.28 -14.79 6.87
CA ALA A 85 6.16 -14.24 7.89
C ALA A 85 6.81 -12.92 7.44
N ASP A 86 7.37 -12.88 6.23
CA ASP A 86 8.00 -11.68 5.65
C ASP A 86 6.98 -10.53 5.50
N THR A 87 5.74 -10.86 5.07
CA THR A 87 4.67 -9.86 4.92
C THR A 87 4.24 -9.28 6.27
N LEU A 88 4.17 -10.10 7.31
CA LEU A 88 3.87 -9.67 8.68
C LEU A 88 4.99 -8.81 9.26
N SER A 89 6.25 -9.21 9.07
CA SER A 89 7.43 -8.42 9.48
C SER A 89 7.47 -7.06 8.79
N ALA A 90 7.23 -7.01 7.47
CA ALA A 90 7.15 -5.77 6.71
C ALA A 90 6.00 -4.85 7.14
N ALA A 91 4.99 -5.37 7.87
CA ALA A 91 3.91 -4.58 8.44
C ALA A 91 4.34 -3.76 9.67
N GLY A 92 5.59 -3.88 10.14
CA GLY A 92 6.04 -3.31 11.41
C GLY A 92 5.52 -4.09 12.62
N LEU A 93 5.03 -5.31 12.38
CA LEU A 93 4.71 -6.27 13.43
C LEU A 93 5.86 -7.26 13.44
N ASP A 94 6.90 -6.88 14.17
CA ASP A 94 7.74 -7.88 14.81
C ASP A 94 6.77 -8.89 15.43
N THR A 95 7.03 -10.17 15.21
CA THR A 95 6.28 -11.26 15.84
C THR A 95 6.63 -11.24 17.33
N THR A 96 6.29 -10.17 18.04
CA THR A 96 6.22 -10.16 19.49
C THR A 96 5.03 -11.03 19.82
N ASP A 97 5.34 -12.29 20.11
CA ASP A 97 4.62 -13.17 21.02
C ASP A 97 4.09 -12.33 22.20
N GLY A 98 2.90 -11.81 22.02
CA GLY A 98 2.26 -10.87 22.93
C GLY A 98 0.76 -10.96 22.71
N ASP A 99 0.27 -12.19 22.84
CA ASP A 99 -1.07 -12.57 23.31
C ASP A 99 -1.11 -14.11 23.35
N LEU A 100 -0.50 -14.65 24.41
CA LEU A 100 -0.95 -15.89 25.04
C LEU A 100 -2.12 -15.54 25.97
#